data_AF-A0A0Q8PYB1-F1
#
_entry.id   AF-A0A0Q8PYB1-F1
#
_cell.length_a   1.000
_cell.length_b   1.000
_cell.length_c   1.000
_cell.angle_alpha   90.00
_cell.angle_beta   90.00
_cell.angle_gamma   90.00
#
_symmetry.space_group_name_H-M   'P 1'
#
loop_
_entity.id
_entity.type
_entity.pdbx_description
1 polymer ?
#
loop_
_entity_poly.entity_id
_entity_poly.type
_entity_poly.pdbx_seq_one_letter_code
_entity_poly.pdbx_strand_id
1 'polypeptide(L)'
;MLKTVFNAEDGLSIDTAIRIYQRTAVSSGNLDALKCELKLAFSDQDLSWKEMLRNDDYEVFDAETENDAREHAKKILWAPLNT
;
A
#
# COMPACT_ATOMS: atom_id res chain seq x y z
N MET A 1 -7.64 4.43 -4.95
CA MET A 1 -6.27 4.16 -5.47
C MET A 1 -5.60 3.00 -4.74
N LEU A 2 -5.64 2.93 -3.40
CA LEU A 2 -5.11 1.78 -2.65
C LEU A 2 -5.75 0.44 -3.08
N LYS A 3 -7.06 0.43 -3.37
CA LYS A 3 -7.76 -0.72 -3.94
C LYS A 3 -7.04 -1.37 -5.13
N THR A 4 -6.37 -0.61 -6.01
CA THR A 4 -5.73 -1.18 -7.22
C THR A 4 -4.39 -1.87 -6.94
N VAL A 5 -3.74 -1.56 -5.82
CA VAL A 5 -2.47 -2.20 -5.39
C VAL A 5 -2.73 -3.48 -4.61
N PHE A 6 -3.84 -3.48 -3.86
CA PHE A 6 -4.20 -4.52 -2.89
C PHE A 6 -5.30 -5.45 -3.36
N ASN A 7 -6.01 -5.14 -4.45
CA ASN A 7 -6.99 -6.06 -5.02
C ASN A 7 -6.22 -7.13 -5.83
N ALA A 8 -5.99 -8.25 -5.16
CA ALA A 8 -5.47 -9.49 -5.74
C ALA A 8 -6.59 -10.35 -6.35
N GLU A 9 -7.78 -9.79 -6.64
CA GLU A 9 -8.86 -10.57 -7.28
C GLU A 9 -8.61 -10.86 -8.77
N ASP A 10 -7.59 -10.26 -9.39
CA ASP A 10 -7.35 -10.39 -10.83
C ASP A 10 -6.13 -11.24 -11.18
N GLY A 11 -5.75 -12.24 -10.37
CA GLY A 11 -4.65 -13.16 -10.73
C GLY A 11 -3.29 -12.50 -11.06
N LEU A 12 -3.14 -11.22 -10.71
CA LEU A 12 -1.96 -10.40 -10.98
C LEU A 12 -1.00 -10.56 -9.82
N SER A 13 0.25 -10.92 -10.14
CA SER A 13 1.33 -10.91 -9.15
C SER A 13 1.47 -9.53 -8.50
N ILE A 14 1.83 -9.51 -7.21
CA ILE A 14 2.09 -8.30 -6.42
C ILE A 14 2.99 -7.29 -7.16
N ASP A 15 4.03 -7.76 -7.86
CA ASP A 15 4.90 -6.94 -8.70
C ASP A 15 4.16 -6.14 -9.78
N THR A 16 3.15 -6.74 -10.41
CA THR A 16 2.36 -6.06 -11.44
C THR A 16 1.43 -5.02 -10.84
N ALA A 17 0.83 -5.33 -9.68
CA ALA A 17 0.01 -4.37 -8.94
C ALA A 17 0.82 -3.15 -8.49
N ILE A 18 2.06 -3.35 -8.02
CA ILE A 18 3.00 -2.28 -7.66
C ILE A 18 3.33 -1.41 -8.88
N ARG A 19 3.58 -2.01 -10.05
CA ARG A 19 3.86 -1.25 -11.29
C ARG A 19 2.67 -0.41 -11.74
N ILE A 20 1.46 -0.94 -11.68
CA ILE A 20 0.23 -0.23 -12.03
C ILE A 20 0.01 0.94 -11.05
N TYR A 21 0.20 0.69 -9.75
CA TYR A 21 0.15 1.71 -8.72
C TYR A 21 1.13 2.85 -8.98
N GLN A 22 2.42 2.52 -9.16
CA GLN A 22 3.46 3.51 -9.40
C GLN A 22 3.14 4.36 -10.63
N ARG A 23 2.73 3.72 -11.73
CA ARG A 23 2.37 4.41 -12.97
C ARG A 23 1.18 5.35 -12.76
N THR A 24 0.17 4.89 -12.03
CA THR A 24 -1.03 5.67 -11.69
C THR A 24 -0.68 6.86 -10.81
N ALA A 25 0.14 6.65 -9.78
CA ALA A 25 0.58 7.69 -8.86
C ALA A 25 1.39 8.77 -9.59
N VAL A 26 2.33 8.39 -10.46
CA VAL A 26 3.11 9.31 -11.29
C VAL A 26 2.21 10.04 -12.29
N SER A 27 1.29 9.34 -12.97
CA SER A 27 0.43 9.95 -13.99
C SER A 27 -0.67 10.85 -13.42
N SER A 28 -1.01 10.69 -12.13
CA SER A 28 -2.07 11.46 -11.47
C SER A 28 -1.71 12.93 -11.20
N GLY A 29 -0.42 13.30 -11.27
CA GLY A 29 0.07 14.63 -10.91
C GLY A 29 0.04 14.95 -9.41
N ASN A 30 -0.48 14.06 -8.57
CA ASN A 30 -0.64 14.23 -7.12
C ASN A 30 0.33 13.36 -6.31
N LEU A 31 1.47 13.00 -6.89
CA LEU A 31 2.48 12.14 -6.25
C LEU A 31 2.94 12.73 -4.90
N ASP A 32 3.15 14.03 -4.82
CA ASP A 32 3.59 14.71 -3.60
C ASP A 32 2.51 14.68 -2.50
N ALA A 33 1.25 14.89 -2.87
CA ALA A 33 0.12 14.77 -1.95
C ALA A 33 0.00 13.33 -1.43
N LEU A 34 0.09 12.34 -2.32
CA LEU A 34 0.05 10.92 -1.96
C LEU A 34 1.22 10.54 -1.02
N LYS A 35 2.43 11.04 -1.28
CA LYS A 35 3.58 10.85 -0.38
C LYS A 35 3.34 11.49 0.98
N CYS A 36 2.72 12.67 1.02
CA CYS A 36 2.39 13.35 2.27
C CYS A 36 1.37 12.53 3.09
N GLU A 37 0.29 12.08 2.44
CA GLU A 37 -0.73 11.23 3.06
C GLU A 37 -0.15 9.91 3.58
N LEU A 38 0.68 9.23 2.77
CA LEU A 38 1.36 8.00 3.21
C LEU A 38 2.28 8.26 4.39
N LYS A 39 3.02 9.37 4.38
CA LYS A 39 3.92 9.72 5.49
C LYS A 39 3.15 9.99 6.78
N LEU A 40 2.00 10.68 6.69
CA LEU A 40 1.10 10.89 7.82
C LEU A 40 0.55 9.57 8.34
N ALA A 41 0.04 8.71 7.45
CA ALA A 41 -0.46 7.38 7.82
C ALA A 41 0.62 6.50 8.46
N PHE A 42 1.87 6.54 7.96
CA PHE A 42 2.98 5.82 8.56
C PHE A 42 3.44 6.44 9.89
N SER A 43 3.19 7.72 10.14
CA SER A 43 3.52 8.38 11.41
C SER A 43 2.42 8.22 12.46
N ASP A 44 1.23 7.82 12.06
CA ASP A 44 0.11 7.52 12.94
C ASP A 44 0.33 6.19 13.68
N GLN A 45 0.22 6.23 15.00
CA GLN A 45 0.39 5.05 15.87
C GLN A 45 -0.95 4.38 16.22
N ASP A 46 -2.06 5.07 16.02
CA ASP A 46 -3.42 4.55 16.21
C ASP A 46 -3.93 3.82 14.96
N LEU A 47 -3.26 4.00 13.81
CA LEU A 47 -3.57 3.31 12.57
C LEU A 47 -3.09 1.85 12.61
N SER A 48 -4.03 0.90 12.67
CA SER A 48 -3.73 -0.53 12.55
C SER A 48 -3.48 -0.90 11.10
N TRP A 49 -2.22 -1.18 10.77
CA TRP A 49 -1.84 -1.69 9.46
C TRP A 49 -2.33 -3.12 9.27
N LYS A 50 -2.46 -3.91 10.34
CA LYS A 50 -3.04 -5.25 10.23
C LYS A 50 -4.48 -5.17 9.78
N GLU A 51 -5.33 -4.34 10.38
CA GLU A 51 -6.73 -4.23 9.96
C GLU A 51 -6.88 -3.58 8.57
N MET A 52 -6.00 -2.65 8.21
CA MET A 52 -5.98 -2.09 6.86
C MET A 52 -5.60 -3.12 5.79
N LEU A 53 -4.65 -4.01 6.09
CA LEU A 53 -4.20 -5.05 5.18
C LEU A 53 -5.06 -6.33 5.24
N ARG A 54 -5.73 -6.56 6.37
CA ARG A 54 -6.62 -7.69 6.63
C ARG A 54 -8.07 -7.20 6.60
N ASN A 55 -8.57 -7.02 5.39
CA ASN A 55 -9.98 -6.68 5.16
C ASN A 55 -10.59 -7.70 4.20
N ASP A 56 -11.91 -7.92 4.29
CA ASP A 56 -12.66 -8.87 3.42
C ASP A 56 -12.50 -8.54 1.92
N ASP A 57 -12.13 -7.29 1.58
CA ASP A 57 -11.81 -6.84 0.22
C ASP A 57 -10.36 -7.17 -0.23
N TYR A 58 -9.44 -7.54 0.68
CA TYR A 58 -7.99 -7.52 0.46
C TYR A 58 -7.23 -8.67 1.16
N GLU A 59 -7.62 -9.95 1.08
CA GLU A 59 -6.91 -11.11 1.68
C GLU A 59 -5.42 -11.29 1.24
N VAL A 60 -4.55 -10.31 1.48
CA VAL A 60 -3.21 -10.23 0.88
C VAL A 60 -2.11 -10.49 1.89
N PHE A 61 -2.33 -10.21 3.18
CA PHE A 61 -1.28 -10.43 4.18
C PHE A 61 -1.79 -10.54 5.63
N ASP A 62 -1.83 -11.77 6.17
CA ASP A 62 -2.01 -12.00 7.61
C ASP A 62 -0.68 -11.77 8.33
N ALA A 63 -0.41 -10.52 8.67
CA ALA A 63 0.79 -10.16 9.40
C ALA A 63 0.73 -10.63 10.86
N GLU A 64 1.79 -11.28 11.33
CA GLU A 64 1.90 -11.73 12.73
C GLU A 64 1.85 -10.53 13.70
N THR A 65 2.53 -9.43 13.35
CA THR A 65 2.60 -8.20 14.16
C THR A 65 2.26 -6.94 13.36
N GLU A 66 1.84 -5.86 14.05
CA GLU A 66 1.62 -4.54 13.43
C GLU A 66 2.86 -4.01 12.72
N ASN A 67 4.04 -4.30 13.27
CA ASN A 67 5.29 -3.91 12.65
C ASN A 67 5.51 -4.61 11.30
N ASP A 68 5.16 -5.90 11.21
CA ASP A 68 5.28 -6.69 9.98
C ASP A 68 4.31 -6.20 8.90
N ALA A 69 3.06 -5.89 9.29
CA ALA A 69 2.07 -5.24 8.43
C ALA A 69 2.58 -3.89 7.89
N ARG A 70 3.13 -3.06 8.77
CA ARG A 70 3.67 -1.75 8.41
C ARG A 70 4.87 -1.85 7.46
N GLU A 71 5.79 -2.78 7.72
CA GLU A 71 6.93 -3.07 6.84
C GLU A 71 6.47 -3.53 5.45
N HIS A 72 5.45 -4.40 5.40
CA HIS A 72 4.84 -4.87 4.15
C HIS A 72 4.20 -3.72 3.38
N ALA A 73 3.36 -2.91 4.04
CA ALA A 73 2.74 -1.71 3.46
C ALA A 73 3.80 -0.73 2.93
N LYS A 74 4.93 -0.57 3.63
CA LYS A 74 6.02 0.31 3.19
C LYS A 74 6.70 -0.21 1.92
N LYS A 75 6.90 -1.52 1.80
CA LYS A 75 7.48 -2.15 0.59
C LYS A 75 6.63 -1.95 -0.65
N ILE A 76 5.31 -2.00 -0.52
CA ILE A 76 4.39 -1.95 -1.66
C ILE A 76 3.84 -0.54 -1.96
N LEU A 77 3.72 0.33 -0.95
CA LEU A 77 3.16 1.68 -1.11
C LEU A 77 4.22 2.78 -1.15
N TRP A 78 5.29 2.65 -0.35
CA TRP A 78 6.28 3.72 -0.19
C TRP A 78 7.52 3.51 -1.06
N ALA A 79 8.13 2.32 -1.02
CA ALA A 79 9.33 2.01 -1.79
C ALA A 79 9.21 2.31 -3.31
N PRO A 80 8.13 1.93 -4.01
CA PRO A 80 7.99 2.23 -5.44
C PRO A 80 7.82 3.71 -5.76
N LEU A 81 7.40 4.54 -4.80
CA LEU A 81 7.27 5.99 -4.98
C LEU A 81 8.53 6.75 -4.60
N ASN A 82 9.45 6.11 -3.88
CA ASN A 82 10.67 6.70 -3.35
C ASN A 82 11.94 6.23 -4.07
N THR A 83 11.78 5.73 -5.30
CA THR A 83 12.86 5.43 -6.26
C THR A 83 13.24 6.67 -7.07
#